data_AF-A0A136Q1J5-F1
#
_entry.id   AF-A0A136Q1J5-F1
#
_cell.length_a   1.000
_cell.length_b   1.000
_cell.length_c   1.000
_cell.angle_alpha   90.00
_cell.angle_beta   90.00
_cell.angle_gamma   90.00
#
_symmetry.space_group_name_H-M   'P 1'
#
loop_
_entity.id
_entity.type
_entity.pdbx_description
1 polymer ?
#
loop_
_entity_poly.entity_id
_entity_poly.type
_entity_poly.pdbx_seq_one_letter_code
_entity_poly.pdbx_strand_id
1 'polypeptide(L)'
;MAVTKDQVEKTAKAAQKKAMDAGQAVGEAAKTAAAKAREGIVAFGTTVASKSRELMETAKLNTQKSQKQKELEEAYHTLGEMAYAKGRLRGDMGEMARKIKEIYAELQQLEVALNAAQSVKECKNCGQKHYVGDNYCPNCGAKQ
;
A
#
# COMPACT_ATOMS: atom_id res chain seq x y z
N MET A 1 -68.96 -58.28 6.65
CA MET A 1 -67.67 -58.23 5.94
C MET A 1 -66.59 -57.91 6.97
N ALA A 2 -65.86 -58.93 7.43
CA ALA A 2 -64.88 -58.79 8.51
C ALA A 2 -63.54 -58.31 7.94
N VAL A 3 -63.10 -57.12 8.33
CA VAL A 3 -61.71 -56.69 8.09
C VAL A 3 -60.85 -57.52 9.04
N THR A 4 -60.05 -58.44 8.49
CA THR A 4 -59.14 -59.27 9.26
C THR A 4 -58.03 -58.42 9.88
N LYS A 5 -57.67 -58.70 11.15
CA LYS A 5 -56.59 -58.03 11.91
C LYS A 5 -55.28 -57.87 11.11
N ASP A 6 -55.02 -58.80 10.19
CA ASP A 6 -53.86 -58.83 9.31
C ASP A 6 -53.75 -57.62 8.35
N GLN A 7 -54.88 -57.11 7.86
CA GLN A 7 -54.93 -55.97 6.95
C GLN A 7 -54.59 -54.65 7.66
N VAL A 8 -55.05 -54.49 8.90
CA VAL A 8 -54.82 -53.31 9.75
C VAL A 8 -53.36 -53.23 10.20
N GLU A 9 -52.74 -54.38 10.52
CA GLU A 9 -51.34 -54.42 10.96
C GLU A 9 -50.35 -54.17 9.80
N LYS A 10 -50.68 -54.64 8.58
CA LYS A 10 -49.89 -54.33 7.37
C LYS A 10 -49.93 -52.86 6.98
N THR A 11 -51.08 -52.20 7.11
CA THR A 11 -51.19 -50.76 6.80
C THR A 11 -50.46 -49.90 7.85
N ALA A 12 -50.51 -50.28 9.12
CA ALA A 12 -49.77 -49.60 10.19
C ALA A 12 -48.24 -49.70 10.01
N LYS A 13 -47.71 -50.89 9.68
CA LYS A 13 -46.27 -51.09 9.43
C LYS A 13 -45.79 -50.35 8.16
N ALA A 14 -46.61 -50.29 7.12
CA ALA A 14 -46.29 -49.53 5.90
C ALA A 14 -46.26 -48.01 6.14
N ALA A 15 -47.16 -47.49 6.99
CA ALA A 15 -47.18 -46.09 7.39
C ALA A 15 -45.96 -45.72 8.27
N GLN A 16 -45.58 -46.58 9.22
CA GLN A 16 -44.38 -46.39 10.05
C GLN A 16 -43.08 -46.40 9.23
N LYS A 17 -42.95 -47.32 8.25
CA LYS A 17 -41.77 -47.38 7.38
C LYS A 17 -41.60 -46.12 6.52
N LYS A 18 -42.70 -45.64 5.90
CA LYS A 18 -42.68 -44.38 5.12
C LYS A 18 -42.32 -43.15 5.96
N ALA A 19 -42.74 -43.10 7.23
CA ALA A 19 -42.38 -42.01 8.14
C ALA A 19 -40.90 -42.04 8.55
N MET A 20 -40.32 -43.24 8.71
CA MET A 20 -38.89 -43.42 9.04
C MET A 20 -37.97 -43.07 7.86
N ASP A 21 -38.30 -43.53 6.65
CA ASP A 21 -37.53 -43.22 5.43
C ASP A 21 -37.56 -41.71 5.10
N ALA A 22 -38.70 -41.03 5.32
CA ALA A 22 -38.81 -39.58 5.15
C ALA A 22 -37.98 -38.81 6.20
N GLY A 23 -37.91 -39.29 7.45
CA GLY A 23 -37.09 -38.70 8.51
C GLY A 23 -35.59 -38.85 8.27
N GLN A 24 -35.14 -39.97 7.69
CA GLN A 24 -33.74 -40.19 7.31
C GLN A 24 -33.30 -39.28 6.15
N ALA A 25 -34.13 -39.09 5.13
CA ALA A 25 -33.82 -38.22 4.00
C ALA A 25 -33.66 -36.75 4.41
N VAL A 26 -34.50 -36.27 5.35
CA VAL A 26 -34.39 -34.90 5.91
C VAL A 26 -33.14 -34.77 6.78
N GLY A 27 -32.80 -35.80 7.56
CA GLY A 27 -31.60 -35.84 8.40
C GLY A 27 -30.29 -35.86 7.61
N GLU A 28 -30.24 -36.57 6.48
CA GLU A 28 -29.08 -36.57 5.58
C GLU A 28 -28.89 -35.21 4.90
N ALA A 29 -29.96 -34.62 4.36
CA ALA A 29 -29.89 -33.29 3.74
C ALA A 29 -29.40 -32.20 4.71
N ALA A 30 -29.85 -32.25 5.98
CA ALA A 30 -29.39 -31.32 7.02
C ALA A 30 -27.91 -31.51 7.37
N LYS A 31 -27.42 -32.76 7.43
CA LYS A 31 -25.99 -33.05 7.65
C LYS A 31 -25.12 -32.58 6.48
N THR A 32 -25.55 -32.78 5.24
CA THR A 32 -24.80 -32.34 4.06
C THR A 32 -24.74 -30.81 3.96
N ALA A 33 -25.83 -30.11 4.30
CA ALA A 33 -25.84 -28.65 4.35
C ALA A 33 -24.91 -28.10 5.44
N ALA A 34 -24.92 -28.71 6.64
CA ALA A 34 -24.04 -28.32 7.73
C ALA A 34 -22.54 -28.61 7.43
N ALA A 35 -22.24 -29.70 6.73
CA ALA A 35 -20.87 -30.01 6.29
C ALA A 35 -20.37 -28.98 5.27
N LYS A 36 -21.17 -28.68 4.23
CA LYS A 36 -20.82 -27.67 3.21
C LYS A 36 -20.65 -26.26 3.80
N ALA A 37 -21.46 -25.89 4.80
CA ALA A 37 -21.32 -24.61 5.47
C ALA A 37 -20.00 -24.50 6.26
N ARG A 38 -19.59 -25.57 6.95
CA ARG A 38 -18.30 -25.62 7.68
C ARG A 38 -17.11 -25.60 6.73
N GLU A 39 -17.16 -26.36 5.65
CA GLU A 39 -16.11 -26.37 4.62
C GLU A 39 -15.98 -25.01 3.94
N GLY A 40 -17.10 -24.33 3.63
CA GLY A 40 -17.09 -22.98 3.06
C GLY A 40 -16.46 -21.94 3.99
N ILE A 41 -16.74 -22.00 5.30
CA ILE A 41 -16.15 -21.09 6.29
C ILE A 41 -14.64 -21.33 6.44
N VAL A 42 -14.20 -22.59 6.47
CA VAL A 42 -12.77 -22.94 6.59
C VAL A 42 -12.01 -22.56 5.31
N ALA A 43 -12.55 -22.88 4.13
CA ALA A 43 -11.94 -22.54 2.85
C ALA A 43 -11.87 -21.02 2.63
N PHE A 44 -12.91 -20.28 3.04
CA PHE A 44 -12.89 -18.82 2.99
C PHE A 44 -11.87 -18.23 3.98
N GLY A 45 -11.83 -18.72 5.21
CA GLY A 45 -10.87 -18.28 6.23
C GLY A 45 -9.40 -18.52 5.83
N THR A 46 -9.09 -19.69 5.27
CA THR A 46 -7.73 -20.01 4.80
C THR A 46 -7.35 -19.19 3.57
N THR A 47 -8.27 -18.96 2.63
CA THR A 47 -8.03 -18.16 1.41
C THR A 47 -7.81 -16.68 1.73
N VAL A 48 -8.57 -16.11 2.66
CA VAL A 48 -8.38 -14.71 3.09
C VAL A 48 -7.05 -14.55 3.82
N ALA A 49 -6.70 -15.49 4.71
CA ALA A 49 -5.42 -15.46 5.42
C ALA A 49 -4.21 -15.63 4.48
N SER A 50 -4.28 -16.52 3.47
CA SER A 50 -3.19 -16.71 2.50
C SER A 50 -2.97 -15.47 1.64
N LYS A 51 -4.06 -14.89 1.08
CA LYS A 51 -3.98 -13.64 0.32
C LYS A 51 -3.42 -12.48 1.14
N SER A 52 -3.80 -12.41 2.43
CA SER A 52 -3.28 -11.36 3.32
C SER A 52 -1.77 -11.50 3.55
N ARG A 53 -1.25 -12.73 3.67
CA ARG A 53 0.20 -12.99 3.76
C ARG A 53 0.92 -12.64 2.46
N GLU A 54 0.40 -13.05 1.31
CA GLU A 54 0.97 -12.73 -0.01
C GLU A 54 1.07 -11.21 -0.24
N LEU A 55 0.03 -10.46 0.13
CA LEU A 55 0.05 -8.99 0.05
C LEU A 55 1.09 -8.37 0.99
N MET A 56 1.21 -8.87 2.22
CA MET A 56 2.20 -8.39 3.18
C MET A 56 3.63 -8.70 2.73
N GLU A 57 3.86 -9.89 2.19
CA GLU A 57 5.15 -10.30 1.63
C GLU A 57 5.52 -9.47 0.41
N THR A 58 4.56 -9.23 -0.48
CA THR A 58 4.72 -8.34 -1.65
C THR A 58 5.05 -6.90 -1.22
N ALA A 59 4.34 -6.36 -0.23
CA ALA A 59 4.60 -5.03 0.30
C ALA A 59 6.00 -4.93 0.91
N LYS A 60 6.42 -5.94 1.70
CA LYS A 60 7.76 -6.02 2.28
C LYS A 60 8.83 -6.06 1.19
N LEU A 61 8.67 -6.89 0.18
CA LEU A 61 9.59 -7.01 -0.95
C LEU A 61 9.70 -5.69 -1.74
N ASN A 62 8.58 -5.00 -1.96
CA ASN A 62 8.57 -3.70 -2.63
C ASN A 62 9.30 -2.62 -1.83
N THR A 63 9.13 -2.58 -0.52
CA THR A 63 9.89 -1.66 0.35
C THR A 63 11.38 -1.96 0.30
N GLN A 64 11.78 -3.24 0.39
CA GLN A 64 13.18 -3.65 0.26
C GLN A 64 13.76 -3.28 -1.10
N LYS A 65 12.99 -3.47 -2.18
CA LYS A 65 13.39 -3.06 -3.54
C LYS A 65 13.63 -1.56 -3.63
N SER A 66 12.70 -0.75 -3.11
CA SER A 66 12.84 0.71 -3.13
C SER A 66 14.06 1.17 -2.31
N GLN A 67 14.29 0.56 -1.14
CA GLN A 67 15.47 0.85 -0.32
C GLN A 67 16.77 0.52 -1.07
N LYS A 68 16.84 -0.66 -1.73
CA LYS A 68 18.00 -1.05 -2.52
C LYS A 68 18.21 -0.19 -3.77
N GLN A 69 17.14 0.30 -4.39
CA GLN A 69 17.24 1.26 -5.49
C GLN A 69 17.85 2.59 -5.03
N LYS A 70 17.43 3.11 -3.87
CA LYS A 70 18.04 4.32 -3.28
C LYS A 70 19.51 4.12 -2.93
N GLU A 71 19.84 3.02 -2.26
CA GLU A 71 21.23 2.67 -1.93
C GLU A 71 22.10 2.57 -3.20
N LEU A 72 21.55 2.03 -4.29
CA LEU A 72 22.23 1.93 -5.58
C LEU A 72 22.47 3.30 -6.21
N GLU A 73 21.47 4.19 -6.17
CA GLU A 73 21.56 5.55 -6.68
C GLU A 73 22.59 6.38 -5.90
N GLU A 74 22.57 6.29 -4.57
CA GLU A 74 23.58 6.89 -3.68
C GLU A 74 24.99 6.36 -3.95
N ALA A 75 25.12 5.05 -4.20
CA ALA A 75 26.40 4.44 -4.54
C ALA A 75 26.94 4.96 -5.88
N TYR A 76 26.10 5.09 -6.91
CA TYR A 76 26.48 5.68 -8.19
C TYR A 76 26.88 7.16 -8.05
N HIS A 77 26.12 7.94 -7.27
CA HIS A 77 26.45 9.33 -6.98
C HIS A 77 27.82 9.45 -6.32
N THR A 78 28.03 8.73 -5.22
CA THR A 78 29.29 8.73 -4.46
C THR A 78 30.46 8.29 -5.32
N LEU A 79 30.27 7.26 -6.16
CA LEU A 79 31.29 6.79 -7.09
C LEU A 79 31.65 7.88 -8.11
N GLY A 80 30.66 8.56 -8.67
CA GLY A 80 30.84 9.69 -9.60
C GLY A 80 31.60 10.84 -8.96
N GLU A 81 31.22 11.25 -7.75
CA GLU A 81 31.91 12.29 -6.98
C GLU A 81 33.37 11.93 -6.69
N MET A 82 33.63 10.70 -6.23
CA MET A 82 35.00 10.23 -5.99
C MET A 82 35.84 10.21 -7.28
N ALA A 83 35.25 9.81 -8.40
CA ALA A 83 35.93 9.76 -9.68
C ALA A 83 36.21 11.17 -10.23
N TYR A 84 35.26 12.10 -10.07
CA TYR A 84 35.42 13.51 -10.40
C TYR A 84 36.53 14.17 -9.55
N ALA A 85 36.45 14.02 -8.22
CA ALA A 85 37.42 14.60 -7.29
C ALA A 85 38.84 14.07 -7.52
N LYS A 86 38.99 12.80 -7.90
CA LYS A 86 40.30 12.17 -8.20
C LYS A 86 40.79 12.43 -9.63
N GLY A 87 40.05 13.18 -10.45
CA GLY A 87 40.43 13.49 -11.84
C GLY A 87 40.53 12.26 -12.74
N ARG A 88 39.78 11.19 -12.44
CA ARG A 88 39.85 9.90 -13.16
C ARG A 88 38.86 9.76 -14.29
N LEU A 89 38.10 10.80 -14.59
CA LEU A 89 37.10 10.81 -15.65
C LEU A 89 37.77 11.13 -16.99
N ARG A 90 37.59 10.25 -17.98
CA ARG A 90 38.14 10.36 -19.35
C ARG A 90 37.06 9.99 -20.37
N GLY A 91 37.24 10.42 -21.61
CA GLY A 91 36.26 10.19 -22.68
C GLY A 91 34.88 10.74 -22.31
N ASP A 92 33.83 9.96 -22.58
CA ASP A 92 32.43 10.33 -22.35
C ASP A 92 32.14 10.70 -20.88
N MET A 93 32.83 10.04 -19.93
CA MET A 93 32.72 10.38 -18.51
C MET A 93 33.29 11.76 -18.18
N GLY A 94 34.33 12.20 -18.90
CA GLY A 94 34.90 13.54 -18.76
C GLY A 94 33.96 14.63 -19.28
N GLU A 95 33.25 14.36 -20.38
CA GLU A 95 32.27 15.30 -20.94
C GLU A 95 31.06 15.45 -20.01
N MET A 96 30.55 14.34 -19.44
CA MET A 96 29.50 14.38 -18.43
C MET A 96 29.93 15.13 -17.17
N ALA A 97 31.18 14.97 -16.72
CA ALA A 97 31.71 15.76 -15.61
C ALA A 97 31.77 17.26 -15.90
N ARG A 98 32.10 17.66 -17.13
CA ARG A 98 32.09 19.07 -17.52
C ARG A 98 30.66 19.64 -17.47
N LYS A 99 29.69 18.91 -18.01
CA LYS A 99 28.26 19.26 -17.93
C LYS A 99 27.78 19.38 -16.48
N ILE A 100 28.13 18.43 -15.61
CA ILE A 100 27.81 18.49 -14.18
C ILE A 100 28.39 19.76 -13.54
N LYS A 101 29.64 20.11 -13.86
CA LYS A 101 30.29 21.33 -13.35
C LYS A 101 29.58 22.60 -13.83
N GLU A 102 29.16 22.65 -15.10
CA GLU A 102 28.39 23.78 -15.66
C GLU A 102 27.05 23.93 -14.93
N ILE A 103 26.30 22.84 -14.74
CA ILE A 103 25.02 22.84 -14.01
C ILE A 103 25.20 23.33 -12.56
N TYR A 104 26.25 22.88 -11.87
CA TYR A 104 26.52 23.36 -10.51
C TYR A 104 26.81 24.87 -10.46
N ALA A 105 27.54 25.40 -11.44
CA ALA A 105 27.80 26.83 -11.53
C ALA A 105 26.51 27.62 -11.79
N GLU A 106 25.63 27.13 -12.66
CA GLU A 106 24.31 27.73 -12.91
C GLU A 106 23.41 27.67 -11.67
N LEU A 107 23.36 26.54 -10.96
CA LEU A 107 22.61 26.42 -9.70
C LEU A 107 23.08 27.43 -8.66
N GLN A 108 24.40 27.62 -8.52
CA GLN A 108 24.95 28.61 -7.60
C GLN A 108 24.55 30.05 -8.00
N GLN A 109 24.56 30.36 -9.31
CA GLN A 109 24.09 31.66 -9.80
C GLN A 109 22.60 31.87 -9.54
N LEU A 110 21.77 30.85 -9.76
CA LEU A 110 20.33 30.89 -9.48
C LEU A 110 20.06 31.07 -7.97
N GLU A 111 20.84 30.42 -7.11
CA GLU A 111 20.71 30.58 -5.66
C GLU A 111 21.10 32.00 -5.20
N VAL A 112 22.16 32.57 -5.77
CA VAL A 112 22.52 33.98 -5.53
C VAL A 112 21.41 34.91 -6.02
N ALA A 113 20.85 34.67 -7.21
CA ALA A 113 19.76 35.46 -7.75
C ALA A 113 18.47 35.34 -6.92
N LEU A 114 18.13 34.15 -6.42
CA LEU A 114 17.00 33.93 -5.50
C LEU A 114 17.20 34.70 -4.19
N ASN A 115 18.38 34.62 -3.59
CA ASN A 115 18.72 35.35 -2.37
C ASN A 115 18.66 36.87 -2.58
N ALA A 116 19.12 37.38 -3.72
CA ALA A 116 19.02 38.79 -4.07
C ALA A 116 17.57 39.23 -4.34
N ALA A 117 16.78 38.38 -5.00
CA ALA A 117 15.36 38.62 -5.27
C ALA A 117 14.51 38.58 -3.99
N GLN A 118 14.93 37.82 -2.99
CA GLN A 118 14.40 37.85 -1.63
C GLN A 118 14.87 39.14 -0.94
N SER A 119 14.41 40.29 -1.44
CA SER A 119 14.40 41.54 -0.68
C SER A 119 13.42 41.36 0.47
N VAL A 120 13.86 40.75 1.56
CA VAL A 120 13.04 40.53 2.77
C VAL A 120 13.46 41.50 3.87
N LYS A 121 12.48 42.18 4.46
CA LYS A 121 12.63 43.01 5.67
C LYS A 121 11.95 42.33 6.85
N GLU A 122 12.45 42.58 8.06
CA GLU A 122 11.81 42.13 9.29
C GLU A 122 10.68 43.07 9.70
N CYS A 123 9.60 42.51 10.22
CA CYS A 123 8.48 43.29 10.71
C CYS A 123 8.84 44.04 11.99
N LYS A 124 8.65 45.37 11.99
CA LYS A 124 8.91 46.21 13.18
C LYS A 124 8.01 45.89 14.38
N ASN A 125 6.89 45.20 14.17
CA ASN A 125 5.93 44.84 15.22
C ASN A 125 6.07 43.39 15.70
N CYS A 126 6.16 42.42 14.79
CA CYS A 126 6.17 40.99 15.14
C CYS A 126 7.47 40.24 14.78
N GLY A 127 8.44 40.89 14.15
CA GLY A 127 9.73 40.29 13.78
C GLY A 127 9.70 39.36 12.56
N GLN A 128 8.54 39.06 11.99
CA GLN A 128 8.43 38.17 10.81
C GLN A 128 9.11 38.78 9.57
N LYS A 129 9.95 38.00 8.89
CA LYS A 129 10.55 38.36 7.58
C LYS A 129 9.49 38.29 6.47
N HIS A 130 9.39 39.35 5.68
CA HIS A 130 8.44 39.49 4.57
C HIS A 130 9.02 40.42 3.50
N TYR A 131 8.42 40.49 2.32
CA TYR A 131 9.01 41.19 1.18
C TYR A 131 9.09 42.71 1.42
N VAL A 132 10.18 43.35 0.99
CA VAL A 132 10.44 44.79 1.22
C VAL A 132 9.35 45.66 0.59
N GLY A 133 8.75 45.20 -0.50
CA GLY A 133 7.63 45.86 -1.19
C GLY A 133 6.26 45.75 -0.50
N ASP A 134 6.12 44.93 0.54
CA ASP A 134 4.84 44.81 1.25
C ASP A 134 4.60 46.06 2.11
N ASN A 135 3.46 46.72 1.88
CA ASN A 135 3.01 47.86 2.68
C ASN A 135 2.52 47.43 4.08
N TYR A 136 2.08 46.18 4.21
CA TYR A 136 1.52 45.60 5.43
C TYR A 136 2.10 44.21 5.69
N CYS A 137 2.33 43.86 6.95
CA CYS A 137 2.87 42.55 7.30
C CYS A 137 1.83 41.44 7.10
N PRO A 138 2.14 40.37 6.35
CA PRO A 138 1.20 39.27 6.13
C PRO A 138 0.88 38.45 7.39
N ASN A 139 1.72 38.55 8.44
CA ASN A 139 1.51 37.81 9.69
C ASN A 139 0.65 38.60 10.71
N CYS A 140 0.83 39.92 10.82
CA CYS A 140 0.19 40.71 11.88
C CYS A 140 -0.62 41.93 11.38
N GLY A 141 -0.62 42.21 10.07
CA GLY A 141 -1.36 43.33 9.47
C GLY A 141 -0.80 44.72 9.75
N ALA A 142 0.29 44.85 10.52
CA ALA A 142 0.90 46.14 10.81
C ALA A 142 1.53 46.77 9.54
N LYS A 143 1.48 48.09 9.40
CA LYS A 143 2.15 48.84 8.32
C LYS A 143 3.68 48.83 8.52
N GLN A 144 4.47 48.64 7.45
CA GLN A 144 5.90 48.26 7.51
C GLN A 144 6.88 49.31 7.03
#